data_AF-A0A061QLQ7-F1
#
_entry.id   AF-A0A061QLQ7-F1
#
_cell.length_a   1.000
_cell.length_b   1.000
_cell.length_c   1.000
_cell.angle_alpha   90.00
_cell.angle_beta   90.00
_cell.angle_gamma   90.00
#
_symmetry.space_group_name_H-M   'P 1'
#
loop_
_entity.id
_entity.type
_entity.pdbx_description
1 polymer ?
#
loop_
_entity_poly.entity_id
_entity_poly.type
_entity_poly.pdbx_seq_one_letter_code
_entity_poly.pdbx_strand_id
1 'polypeptide(L)'
;MSPPIRSEEHGPALKNALASGVLQIVATDHAVFNSTQKAVGKDDFRKIPNGVNGIEERMHVVWEEMVVSGLMSPMEFVRATSTAAAQVFNIYPRKGIIAPGSDADIIILDPSVEHTISASKHHSRMDTNVYEGKIIHGKVVTTISRGRIVWENNTLRVEPGTGRFIPMKPFGPLFDGLDDLDKTLFSKFSKYGTTPVSRSAYETARDEL
;
A
#
# COMPACT_ATOMS: atom_id res chain seq x y z
N MET A 1 5.08 -14.94 -7.57
CA MET A 1 3.98 -13.98 -7.31
C MET A 1 3.18 -13.83 -8.60
N SER A 2 1.96 -13.32 -8.50
CA SER A 2 1.06 -13.19 -9.66
C SER A 2 0.38 -11.81 -9.65
N PRO A 3 0.53 -11.00 -10.71
CA PRO A 3 1.34 -11.23 -11.92
C PRO A 3 2.85 -11.37 -11.64
N PRO A 4 3.63 -12.00 -12.54
CA PRO A 4 5.09 -12.10 -12.36
C PRO A 4 5.77 -10.74 -12.55
N ILE A 5 6.88 -10.52 -11.83
CA ILE A 5 7.78 -9.39 -12.07
C ILE A 5 8.31 -9.49 -13.50
N ARG A 6 8.30 -8.37 -14.23
CA ARG A 6 8.76 -8.29 -15.62
C ARG A 6 10.23 -7.92 -15.69
N SER A 7 10.82 -8.01 -16.89
CA SER A 7 12.17 -7.53 -17.17
C SER A 7 12.33 -6.06 -16.76
N GLU A 8 13.56 -5.68 -16.45
CA GLU A 8 13.91 -4.36 -15.93
C GLU A 8 13.54 -3.21 -16.89
N GLU A 9 13.48 -3.48 -18.19
CA GLU A 9 13.05 -2.52 -19.23
C GLU A 9 11.64 -1.96 -19.02
N HIS A 10 10.77 -2.66 -18.28
CA HIS A 10 9.43 -2.18 -17.95
C HIS A 10 9.41 -1.23 -16.73
N GLY A 11 10.48 -1.19 -15.95
CA GLY A 11 10.61 -0.37 -14.74
C GLY A 11 10.32 1.12 -14.99
N PRO A 12 10.97 1.77 -15.97
CA PRO A 12 10.73 3.18 -16.29
C PRO A 12 9.26 3.50 -16.60
N ALA A 13 8.55 2.62 -17.32
CA ALA A 13 7.15 2.85 -17.64
C ALA A 13 6.25 2.85 -16.40
N LEU A 14 6.47 1.93 -15.46
CA LEU A 14 5.73 1.89 -14.18
C LEU A 14 6.03 3.11 -13.31
N LYS A 15 7.30 3.50 -13.21
CA LYS A 15 7.73 4.68 -12.44
C LYS A 15 7.10 5.95 -13.02
N ASN A 16 7.17 6.14 -14.34
CA ASN A 16 6.59 7.30 -15.01
C ASN A 16 5.07 7.34 -14.88
N ALA A 17 4.38 6.20 -14.97
CA ALA A 17 2.93 6.13 -14.77
C ALA A 17 2.53 6.50 -13.33
N LEU A 18 3.34 6.13 -12.33
CA LEU A 18 3.10 6.54 -10.94
C LEU A 18 3.38 8.04 -10.74
N ALA A 19 4.47 8.56 -11.31
CA ALA A 19 4.84 9.98 -11.26
C ALA A 19 3.79 10.87 -11.95
N SER A 20 3.28 10.45 -13.11
CA SER A 20 2.26 11.20 -13.84
C SER A 20 0.85 11.09 -13.23
N GLY A 21 0.66 10.28 -12.18
CA GLY A 21 -0.65 10.02 -11.59
C GLY A 21 -1.55 9.10 -12.43
N VAL A 22 -1.05 8.39 -13.44
CA VAL A 22 -1.81 7.30 -14.07
C VAL A 22 -2.00 6.15 -13.07
N LEU A 23 -0.94 5.82 -12.33
CA LEU A 23 -1.01 4.97 -11.15
C LEU A 23 -1.12 5.85 -9.90
N GLN A 24 -2.01 5.47 -8.99
CA GLN A 24 -2.36 6.30 -7.84
C GLN A 24 -1.73 5.82 -6.53
N ILE A 25 -1.57 4.51 -6.35
CA ILE A 25 -1.21 3.88 -5.07
C ILE A 25 -0.09 2.87 -5.27
N VAL A 26 0.87 2.83 -4.35
CA VAL A 26 1.83 1.72 -4.23
C VAL A 26 1.45 0.82 -3.05
N ALA A 27 1.24 -0.46 -3.34
CA ALA A 27 1.04 -1.54 -2.38
C ALA A 27 2.17 -2.59 -2.54
N THR A 28 2.15 -3.64 -1.72
CA THR A 28 3.25 -4.61 -1.64
C THR A 28 2.89 -6.00 -2.13
N ASP A 29 1.60 -6.35 -2.13
CA ASP A 29 1.17 -7.74 -2.28
C ASP A 29 1.95 -8.68 -1.34
N HIS A 30 2.20 -8.22 -0.10
CA HIS A 30 3.03 -8.95 0.86
C HIS A 30 2.37 -10.29 1.22
N ALA A 31 2.92 -11.36 0.66
CA ALA A 31 2.48 -12.73 0.84
C ALA A 31 3.72 -13.61 0.85
N VAL A 32 4.22 -13.93 2.04
CA VAL A 32 5.57 -14.46 2.19
C VAL A 32 5.60 -15.96 2.48
N PHE A 33 6.56 -16.65 1.86
CA PHE A 33 6.83 -18.07 2.04
C PHE A 33 8.34 -18.29 2.06
N ASN A 34 8.85 -19.05 3.03
CA ASN A 34 10.30 -19.24 3.21
C ASN A 34 10.88 -20.17 2.16
N SER A 35 12.21 -20.23 2.10
CA SER A 35 12.89 -21.07 1.10
C SER A 35 12.39 -22.51 1.11
N THR A 36 12.14 -23.09 2.29
CA THR A 36 11.60 -24.45 2.44
C THR A 36 10.19 -24.58 1.87
N GLN A 37 9.30 -23.61 2.13
CA GLN A 37 7.95 -23.58 1.59
C GLN A 37 7.96 -23.37 0.06
N LYS A 38 8.86 -22.53 -0.46
CA LYS A 38 9.06 -22.32 -1.90
C LYS A 38 9.57 -23.58 -2.60
N ALA A 39 10.45 -24.35 -1.93
CA ALA A 39 11.05 -25.56 -2.47
C ALA A 39 10.05 -26.69 -2.77
N VAL A 40 8.79 -26.60 -2.30
CA VAL A 40 7.71 -27.51 -2.72
C VAL A 40 7.54 -27.55 -4.24
N GLY A 41 7.82 -26.43 -4.93
CA GLY A 41 7.78 -26.35 -6.38
C GLY A 41 9.13 -26.45 -7.08
N LYS A 42 10.18 -26.99 -6.42
CA LYS A 42 11.53 -27.10 -7.01
C LYS A 42 11.56 -27.82 -8.36
N ASP A 43 10.67 -28.81 -8.56
CA ASP A 43 10.57 -29.61 -9.78
C ASP A 43 9.37 -29.20 -10.67
N ASP A 44 8.53 -28.28 -10.21
CA ASP A 44 7.34 -27.80 -10.92
C ASP A 44 6.94 -26.41 -10.41
N PHE A 45 7.24 -25.39 -11.22
CA PHE A 45 7.01 -23.98 -10.84
C PHE A 45 5.54 -23.69 -10.49
N ARG A 46 4.59 -24.46 -11.04
CA ARG A 46 3.15 -24.29 -10.79
C ARG A 46 2.78 -24.60 -9.34
N LYS A 47 3.63 -25.33 -8.61
CA LYS A 47 3.47 -25.67 -7.20
C LYS A 47 4.18 -24.70 -6.25
N ILE A 48 4.95 -23.73 -6.78
CA ILE A 48 5.60 -22.73 -5.94
C ILE A 48 4.52 -21.81 -5.36
N PRO A 49 4.40 -21.68 -4.03
CA PRO A 49 3.43 -20.76 -3.43
C PRO A 49 3.77 -19.32 -3.85
N ASN A 50 2.79 -18.60 -4.39
CA ASN A 50 3.01 -17.29 -4.98
C ASN A 50 3.01 -16.17 -3.95
N GLY A 51 4.07 -15.34 -3.97
CA GLY A 51 4.15 -14.10 -3.20
C GLY A 51 5.60 -13.76 -2.82
N VAL A 52 5.82 -12.53 -2.36
CA VAL A 52 7.13 -11.94 -2.01
C VAL A 52 7.01 -11.03 -0.77
N ASN A 53 8.15 -10.59 -0.21
CA ASN A 53 8.17 -9.58 0.87
C ASN A 53 8.01 -8.15 0.31
N GLY A 54 7.87 -7.17 1.21
CA GLY A 54 7.75 -5.77 0.81
C GLY A 54 7.07 -4.86 1.83
N ILE A 55 6.35 -5.38 2.84
CA ILE A 55 5.59 -4.57 3.80
C ILE A 55 6.48 -3.61 4.59
N GLU A 56 7.68 -4.04 4.94
CA GLU A 56 8.67 -3.25 5.68
C GLU A 56 9.43 -2.31 4.75
N GLU A 57 9.78 -2.79 3.56
CA GLU A 57 10.67 -2.10 2.61
C GLU A 57 9.96 -1.06 1.76
N ARG A 58 8.63 -1.14 1.62
CA ARG A 58 7.85 -0.33 0.66
C ARG A 58 8.21 1.15 0.73
N MET A 59 8.24 1.72 1.94
CA MET A 59 8.43 3.17 2.10
C MET A 59 9.82 3.59 1.62
N HIS A 60 10.85 2.82 1.97
CA HIS A 60 12.23 3.12 1.65
C HIS A 60 12.54 2.87 0.17
N VAL A 61 12.02 1.77 -0.39
CA VAL A 61 12.19 1.47 -1.82
C VAL A 61 11.48 2.50 -2.69
N VAL A 62 10.26 2.92 -2.36
CA VAL A 62 9.56 3.97 -3.13
C VAL A 62 10.28 5.31 -2.98
N TRP A 63 10.81 5.63 -1.79
CA TRP A 63 11.59 6.84 -1.57
C TRP A 63 12.85 6.87 -2.45
N GLU A 64 13.64 5.80 -2.43
CA GLU A 64 14.85 5.68 -3.26
C GLU A 64 14.51 5.77 -4.76
N GLU A 65 13.58 4.94 -5.22
CA GLU A 65 13.35 4.75 -6.65
C GLU A 65 12.61 5.93 -7.29
N MET A 66 11.86 6.73 -6.50
CA MET A 66 11.03 7.83 -6.99
C MET A 66 11.49 9.22 -6.52
N VAL A 67 11.85 9.39 -5.24
CA VAL A 67 12.20 10.71 -4.69
C VAL A 67 13.69 11.00 -4.88
N VAL A 68 14.56 10.08 -4.46
CA VAL A 68 16.02 10.24 -4.60
C VAL A 68 16.41 10.31 -6.08
N SER A 69 15.75 9.54 -6.94
CA SER A 69 15.93 9.58 -8.40
C SER A 69 15.43 10.88 -9.07
N GLY A 70 14.68 11.72 -8.35
CA GLY A 70 14.13 12.98 -8.87
C GLY A 70 12.85 12.83 -9.71
N LEU A 71 12.22 11.65 -9.75
CA LEU A 71 10.96 11.42 -10.47
C LEU A 71 9.72 11.94 -9.73
N MET A 72 9.82 12.14 -8.42
CA MET A 72 8.76 12.65 -7.54
C MET A 72 9.31 13.58 -6.48
N SER A 73 8.48 14.54 -6.09
CA SER A 73 8.63 15.28 -4.85
C SER A 73 8.25 14.43 -3.62
N PRO A 74 8.69 14.83 -2.42
CA PRO A 74 8.22 14.21 -1.17
C PRO A 74 6.69 14.26 -0.98
N MET A 75 6.01 15.27 -1.54
CA MET A 75 4.55 15.39 -1.48
C MET A 75 3.86 14.34 -2.34
N GLU A 76 4.40 14.05 -3.53
CA GLU A 76 3.91 12.97 -4.39
C GLU A 76 4.17 11.59 -3.78
N PHE A 77 5.29 11.42 -3.07
CA PHE A 77 5.54 10.23 -2.25
C PHE A 77 4.46 10.04 -1.17
N VAL A 78 4.11 11.09 -0.41
CA VAL A 78 3.02 11.03 0.58
C VAL A 78 1.70 10.67 -0.08
N ARG A 79 1.39 11.26 -1.25
CA ARG A 79 0.20 10.95 -2.04
C ARG A 79 0.13 9.46 -2.37
N ALA A 80 1.17 8.93 -3.01
CA ALA A 80 1.20 7.56 -3.53
C ALA A 80 1.26 6.48 -2.43
N THR A 81 1.79 6.81 -1.26
CA THR A 81 2.00 5.86 -0.17
C THR A 81 0.94 5.90 0.92
N SER A 82 0.14 6.97 1.01
CA SER A 82 -0.87 7.16 2.06
C SER A 82 -2.15 7.89 1.60
N THR A 83 -2.06 9.12 1.09
CA THR A 83 -3.24 9.97 0.85
C THR A 83 -4.20 9.37 -0.17
N ALA A 84 -3.68 8.90 -1.32
CA ALA A 84 -4.52 8.30 -2.36
C ALA A 84 -5.22 7.04 -1.87
N ALA A 85 -4.54 6.20 -1.09
CA ALA A 85 -5.16 5.03 -0.48
C ALA A 85 -6.26 5.42 0.51
N ALA A 86 -6.03 6.42 1.37
CA ALA A 86 -7.03 6.90 2.30
C ALA A 86 -8.28 7.46 1.59
N GLN A 87 -8.11 8.13 0.44
CA GLN A 87 -9.21 8.63 -0.38
C GLN A 87 -9.97 7.48 -1.05
N VAL A 88 -9.27 6.55 -1.70
CA VAL A 88 -9.88 5.39 -2.38
C VAL A 88 -10.69 4.53 -1.40
N PHE A 89 -10.16 4.31 -0.20
CA PHE A 89 -10.79 3.49 0.83
C PHE A 89 -11.75 4.28 1.75
N ASN A 90 -12.07 5.53 1.41
CA ASN A 90 -13.02 6.38 2.13
C ASN A 90 -12.72 6.55 3.63
N ILE A 91 -11.45 6.79 3.95
CA ILE A 91 -10.95 7.07 5.30
C ILE A 91 -10.11 8.37 5.36
N TYR A 92 -10.12 9.17 4.31
CA TYR A 92 -9.58 10.54 4.31
C TYR A 92 -10.64 11.53 4.87
N PRO A 93 -10.28 12.55 5.65
CA PRO A 93 -8.94 12.92 6.13
C PRO A 93 -8.55 12.26 7.46
N ARG A 94 -9.30 11.26 7.94
CA ARG A 94 -8.92 10.54 9.18
C ARG A 94 -7.51 9.94 9.08
N LYS A 95 -7.11 9.44 7.91
CA LYS A 95 -5.74 8.99 7.62
C LYS A 95 -5.19 9.67 6.35
N GLY A 96 -3.87 9.57 6.16
CA GLY A 96 -3.21 10.01 4.93
C GLY A 96 -2.96 11.53 4.84
N ILE A 97 -3.06 12.24 5.96
CA ILE A 97 -2.73 13.66 6.09
C ILE A 97 -2.32 13.97 7.54
N ILE A 98 -1.43 14.96 7.71
CA ILE A 98 -1.11 15.56 9.00
C ILE A 98 -1.96 16.82 9.14
N ALA A 99 -3.07 16.71 9.87
CA ALA A 99 -3.96 17.83 10.14
C ALA A 99 -4.66 17.65 11.49
N PRO A 100 -5.09 18.74 12.16
CA PRO A 100 -5.95 18.65 13.32
C PRO A 100 -7.19 17.78 13.04
N GLY A 101 -7.48 16.83 13.93
CA GLY A 101 -8.60 15.89 13.80
C GLY A 101 -8.28 14.58 13.08
N SER A 102 -7.13 14.46 12.41
CA SER A 102 -6.66 13.19 11.83
C SER A 102 -6.07 12.24 12.88
N ASP A 103 -6.09 10.94 12.61
CA ASP A 103 -5.43 9.94 13.45
C ASP A 103 -3.91 10.22 13.48
N ALA A 104 -3.31 10.16 14.66
CA ALA A 104 -1.87 10.32 14.85
C ALA A 104 -1.09 9.05 14.44
N ASP A 105 -1.15 8.71 13.16
CA ASP A 105 -0.35 7.70 12.49
C ASP A 105 0.70 8.41 11.61
N ILE A 106 1.91 8.55 12.12
CA ILE A 106 2.95 9.45 11.58
C ILE A 106 4.27 8.68 11.50
N ILE A 107 5.04 8.91 10.45
CA ILE A 107 6.43 8.46 10.36
C ILE A 107 7.36 9.67 10.38
N ILE A 108 8.54 9.50 10.99
CA ILE A 108 9.68 10.40 10.80
C ILE A 108 10.65 9.66 9.88
N LEU A 109 10.80 10.19 8.66
CA LEU A 109 11.74 9.69 7.66
C LEU A 109 12.92 10.66 7.60
N ASP A 110 14.12 10.16 7.86
CA ASP A 110 15.36 10.91 7.73
C ASP A 110 15.98 10.65 6.35
N PRO A 111 15.95 11.62 5.42
CA PRO A 111 16.45 11.46 4.05
C PRO A 111 17.98 11.32 4.00
N SER A 112 18.70 11.70 5.05
CA SER A 112 20.17 11.67 5.09
C SER A 112 20.76 10.30 5.44
N VAL A 113 19.93 9.38 5.95
CA VAL A 113 20.38 8.06 6.38
C VAL A 113 20.42 7.10 5.20
N GLU A 114 21.63 6.63 4.89
CA GLU A 114 21.88 5.49 4.01
C GLU A 114 21.81 4.18 4.79
N HIS A 115 21.23 3.14 4.20
CA HIS A 115 21.28 1.78 4.74
C HIS A 115 21.13 0.72 3.64
N THR A 116 21.56 -0.50 3.96
CA THR A 116 21.42 -1.66 3.06
C THR A 116 20.26 -2.55 3.51
N ILE A 117 19.36 -2.89 2.60
CA ILE A 117 18.32 -3.89 2.86
C ILE A 117 18.96 -5.27 2.97
N SER A 118 18.61 -6.02 4.01
CA SER A 118 19.01 -7.41 4.15
C SER A 118 18.00 -8.22 4.95
N ALA A 119 17.77 -9.47 4.53
CA ALA A 119 16.97 -10.47 5.24
C ALA A 119 17.51 -10.75 6.65
N SER A 120 18.82 -10.55 6.87
CA SER A 120 19.43 -10.72 8.20
C SER A 120 19.05 -9.62 9.19
N LYS A 121 18.53 -8.48 8.70
CA LYS A 121 18.25 -7.27 9.48
C LYS A 121 16.79 -6.84 9.45
N HIS A 122 15.96 -7.39 8.55
CA HIS A 122 14.54 -7.08 8.50
C HIS A 122 13.80 -7.64 9.73
N HIS A 123 12.58 -7.17 9.94
CA HIS A 123 11.70 -7.60 11.03
C HIS A 123 10.72 -8.69 10.58
N SER A 124 10.80 -9.09 9.31
CA SER A 124 10.06 -10.20 8.76
C SER A 124 10.59 -11.55 9.26
N ARG A 125 9.72 -12.56 9.35
CA ARG A 125 10.11 -13.94 9.70
C ARG A 125 10.78 -14.68 8.53
N MET A 126 11.05 -13.96 7.44
CA MET A 126 11.56 -14.51 6.19
C MET A 126 13.08 -14.69 6.22
N ASP A 127 13.54 -15.73 5.54
CA ASP A 127 14.95 -16.05 5.33
C ASP A 127 15.51 -15.42 4.04
N THR A 128 14.68 -14.70 3.30
CA THR A 128 15.00 -14.07 2.02
C THR A 128 14.37 -12.68 1.93
N ASN A 129 14.99 -11.81 1.14
CA ASN A 129 14.46 -10.49 0.81
C ASN A 129 14.64 -10.22 -0.69
N VAL A 130 13.58 -9.85 -1.41
CA VAL A 130 13.69 -9.58 -2.86
C VAL A 130 14.49 -8.31 -3.19
N TYR A 131 14.79 -7.49 -2.18
CA TYR A 131 15.62 -6.29 -2.29
C TYR A 131 17.00 -6.47 -1.63
N GLU A 132 17.43 -7.71 -1.38
CA GLU A 132 18.70 -8.02 -0.71
C GLU A 132 19.88 -7.24 -1.31
N GLY A 133 20.68 -6.60 -0.45
CA GLY A 133 21.89 -5.90 -0.84
C GLY A 133 21.67 -4.51 -1.47
N LYS A 134 20.41 -4.08 -1.68
CA LYS A 134 20.14 -2.72 -2.16
C LYS A 134 20.57 -1.68 -1.10
N ILE A 135 21.44 -0.77 -1.49
CA ILE A 135 21.79 0.44 -0.73
C ILE A 135 20.76 1.50 -1.07
N ILE A 136 20.11 2.07 -0.06
CA ILE A 136 19.03 3.06 -0.23
C ILE A 136 19.16 4.20 0.78
N HIS A 137 18.65 5.36 0.40
CA HIS A 137 18.59 6.56 1.21
C HIS A 137 17.18 6.78 1.75
N GLY A 138 17.06 7.55 2.83
CA GLY A 138 15.77 7.78 3.46
C GLY A 138 15.37 6.62 4.35
N LYS A 139 15.53 6.79 5.66
CA LYS A 139 15.14 5.78 6.65
C LYS A 139 14.02 6.26 7.53
N VAL A 140 12.97 5.45 7.67
CA VAL A 140 11.99 5.63 8.75
C VAL A 140 12.67 5.35 10.09
N VAL A 141 12.98 6.41 10.83
CA VAL A 141 13.68 6.36 12.13
C VAL A 141 12.71 6.27 13.30
N THR A 142 11.50 6.79 13.13
CA THR A 142 10.43 6.74 14.13
C THR A 142 9.09 6.47 13.47
N THR A 143 8.29 5.60 14.09
CA THR A 143 6.87 5.40 13.73
C THR A 143 6.01 5.67 14.95
N ILE A 144 5.02 6.53 14.77
CA ILE A 144 3.96 6.82 15.73
C ILE A 144 2.69 6.18 15.16
N SER A 145 2.03 5.35 15.96
CA SER A 145 0.70 4.85 15.62
C SER A 145 -0.27 5.13 16.76
N ARG A 146 -1.43 5.68 16.42
CA ARG A 146 -2.48 6.06 17.37
C ARG A 146 -1.96 6.96 18.48
N GLY A 147 -1.04 7.87 18.13
CA GLY A 147 -0.41 8.82 19.06
C GLY A 147 0.64 8.22 20.00
N ARG A 148 1.13 7.01 19.73
CA ARG A 148 2.17 6.34 20.54
C ARG A 148 3.37 6.01 19.67
N ILE A 149 4.58 6.27 20.17
CA ILE A 149 5.81 5.82 19.53
C ILE A 149 5.85 4.29 19.60
N VAL A 150 5.75 3.63 18.45
CA VAL A 150 5.77 2.17 18.33
C VAL A 150 7.08 1.64 17.75
N TRP A 151 7.86 2.50 17.11
CA TRP A 151 9.17 2.17 16.57
C TRP A 151 10.08 3.37 16.74
N GLU A 152 11.25 3.18 17.36
CA GLU A 152 12.29 4.20 17.53
C GLU A 152 13.60 3.50 17.92
N ASN A 153 14.75 4.06 17.52
CA ASN A 153 16.08 3.54 17.90
C ASN A 153 16.22 2.03 17.61
N ASN A 154 15.75 1.62 16.43
CA ASN A 154 15.74 0.23 15.98
C ASN A 154 15.04 -0.76 16.93
N THR A 155 14.08 -0.28 17.72
CA THR A 155 13.35 -1.06 18.72
C THR A 155 11.84 -0.95 18.50
N LEU A 156 11.17 -2.08 18.38
CA LEU A 156 9.71 -2.17 18.30
C LEU A 156 9.12 -2.14 19.72
N ARG A 157 8.12 -1.27 19.93
CA ARG A 157 7.44 -1.02 21.22
C ARG A 157 5.93 -1.11 21.03
N VAL A 158 5.44 -2.31 20.73
CA VAL A 158 4.01 -2.53 20.48
C VAL A 158 3.57 -3.90 20.98
N GLU A 159 2.36 -3.97 21.51
CA GLU A 159 1.72 -5.22 21.91
C GLU A 159 0.74 -5.70 20.83
N PRO A 160 0.61 -7.02 20.60
CA PRO A 160 -0.42 -7.58 19.74
C PRO A 160 -1.83 -7.11 20.14
N GLY A 161 -2.68 -6.81 19.15
CA GLY A 161 -4.06 -6.36 19.40
C GLY A 161 -4.23 -4.88 19.72
N THR A 162 -3.17 -4.07 19.66
CA THR A 162 -3.25 -2.60 19.79
C THR A 162 -3.86 -1.92 18.55
N GLY A 163 -3.74 -2.55 17.38
CA GLY A 163 -4.41 -2.13 16.14
C GLY A 163 -5.94 -2.15 16.27
N ARG A 164 -6.62 -1.40 15.41
CA ARG A 164 -8.09 -1.34 15.37
C ARG A 164 -8.56 -1.45 13.92
N PHE A 165 -9.63 -2.21 13.71
CA PHE A 165 -10.34 -2.21 12.44
C PHE A 165 -10.88 -0.81 12.15
N ILE A 166 -10.76 -0.38 10.89
CA ILE A 166 -11.30 0.89 10.42
C ILE A 166 -12.41 0.56 9.43
N PRO A 167 -13.69 0.80 9.78
CA PRO A 167 -14.78 0.58 8.84
C PRO A 167 -14.65 1.55 7.66
N MET A 168 -14.74 1.03 6.45
CA MET A 168 -14.74 1.80 5.20
C MET A 168 -16.18 1.95 4.75
N LYS A 169 -16.75 3.14 4.89
CA LYS A 169 -18.13 3.38 4.46
C LYS A 169 -18.20 3.27 2.93
N PRO A 170 -19.24 2.62 2.36
CA PRO A 170 -19.42 2.59 0.92
C PRO A 170 -19.75 3.99 0.39
N PHE A 171 -19.72 4.14 -0.94
CA PHE A 171 -20.03 5.40 -1.64
C PHE A 171 -19.18 6.58 -1.15
N GLY A 172 -17.86 6.35 -1.03
CA GLY A 172 -16.91 7.45 -0.82
C GLY A 172 -16.85 8.42 -2.00
N PRO A 173 -16.03 9.48 -1.91
CA PRO A 173 -16.00 10.55 -2.92
C PRO A 173 -15.74 10.11 -4.36
N LEU A 174 -15.11 8.94 -4.57
CA LEU A 174 -14.92 8.36 -5.91
C LEU A 174 -16.22 8.02 -6.64
N PHE A 175 -17.33 7.91 -5.91
CA PHE A 175 -18.65 7.61 -6.46
C PHE A 175 -19.49 8.87 -6.71
N ASP A 176 -18.97 10.06 -6.42
CA ASP A 176 -19.70 11.31 -6.63
C ASP A 176 -19.91 11.56 -8.13
N GLY A 177 -21.12 12.02 -8.49
CA GLY A 177 -21.54 12.21 -9.88
C GLY A 177 -21.92 10.93 -10.62
N LEU A 178 -21.70 9.73 -10.06
CA LEU A 178 -22.15 8.48 -10.69
C LEU A 178 -23.68 8.36 -10.72
N ASP A 179 -24.38 8.93 -9.74
CA ASP A 179 -25.84 8.93 -9.68
C ASP A 179 -26.46 9.84 -10.76
N ASP A 180 -25.69 10.82 -11.26
CA ASP A 180 -26.07 11.74 -12.33
C ASP A 180 -25.80 11.16 -13.74
N LEU A 181 -25.06 10.05 -13.84
CA LEU A 181 -24.85 9.36 -15.09
C LEU A 181 -26.16 8.72 -15.58
N ASP A 182 -26.32 8.69 -16.90
CA ASP A 182 -27.45 8.01 -17.53
C ASP A 182 -27.54 6.56 -17.02
N LYS A 183 -28.67 6.23 -16.38
CA LYS A 183 -28.90 4.90 -15.78
C LYS A 183 -28.86 3.78 -16.83
N THR A 184 -29.05 4.09 -18.11
CA THR A 184 -28.87 3.12 -19.21
C THR A 184 -27.40 2.77 -19.47
N LEU A 185 -26.43 3.56 -18.97
CA LEU A 185 -25.02 3.21 -19.03
C LEU A 185 -24.73 1.93 -18.24
N PHE A 186 -25.33 1.78 -17.05
CA PHE A 186 -25.15 0.61 -16.20
C PHE A 186 -25.81 -0.65 -16.79
N SER A 187 -26.89 -0.51 -17.57
CA SER A 187 -27.52 -1.65 -18.24
C SER A 187 -26.59 -2.31 -19.26
N LYS A 188 -25.62 -1.57 -19.85
CA LYS A 188 -24.59 -2.13 -20.73
C LYS A 188 -23.61 -3.07 -20.01
N PHE A 189 -23.48 -2.92 -18.69
CA PHE A 189 -22.60 -3.74 -17.87
C PHE A 189 -23.31 -4.92 -17.18
N SER A 190 -24.64 -5.00 -17.28
CA SER A 190 -25.44 -6.09 -16.70
C SER A 190 -25.02 -7.50 -17.16
N LYS A 191 -24.46 -7.62 -18.38
CA LYS A 191 -23.92 -8.88 -18.90
C LYS A 191 -22.66 -9.39 -18.16
N TYR A 192 -22.03 -8.56 -17.32
CA TYR A 192 -20.83 -8.90 -16.56
C TYR A 192 -21.09 -9.20 -15.09
N GLY A 193 -22.35 -9.20 -14.64
CA GLY A 193 -22.73 -9.51 -13.25
C GLY A 193 -23.77 -8.54 -12.68
N THR A 194 -24.04 -8.67 -11.38
CA THR A 194 -25.04 -7.86 -10.67
C THR A 194 -24.80 -6.37 -10.89
N THR A 195 -25.88 -5.64 -11.15
CA THR A 195 -25.92 -4.18 -11.12
C THR A 195 -25.29 -3.67 -9.82
N PRO A 196 -24.48 -2.60 -9.84
CA PRO A 196 -24.03 -1.95 -8.60
C PRO A 196 -25.23 -1.69 -7.69
N VAL A 197 -25.12 -2.04 -6.40
CA VAL A 197 -26.13 -1.66 -5.39
C VAL A 197 -26.22 -0.14 -5.42
N SER A 198 -27.41 0.41 -5.69
CA SER A 198 -27.57 1.87 -5.72
C SER A 198 -27.36 2.46 -4.33
N ARG A 199 -26.83 3.68 -4.27
CA ARG A 199 -26.60 4.41 -3.00
C ARG A 199 -27.88 4.46 -2.16
N SER A 200 -29.01 4.77 -2.81
CA SER A 200 -30.34 4.79 -2.17
C SER A 200 -30.76 3.45 -1.56
N ALA A 201 -30.51 2.33 -2.26
CA ALA A 201 -30.90 1.01 -1.77
C ALA A 201 -30.07 0.58 -0.55
N TYR A 202 -28.79 0.96 -0.52
CA TYR A 202 -27.93 0.74 0.64
C TYR A 202 -28.39 1.59 1.85
N GLU A 203 -28.75 2.85 1.64
CA GLU A 203 -29.22 3.73 2.71
C GLU A 203 -30.50 3.20 3.35
N THR A 204 -31.47 2.77 2.55
CA THR A 204 -32.69 2.12 3.05
C THR A 204 -32.37 0.87 3.86
N ALA A 205 -31.53 -0.03 3.35
CA ALA A 205 -31.18 -1.27 4.04
C ALA A 205 -30.39 -1.04 5.35
N ARG A 206 -29.61 0.04 5.42
CA ARG A 206 -28.88 0.42 6.64
C ARG A 206 -29.81 0.91 7.74
N ASP A 207 -30.84 1.67 7.39
CA ASP A 207 -31.76 2.25 8.37
C ASP A 207 -32.76 1.20 8.91
N GLU A 208 -32.83 0.01 8.30
CA GLU A 208 -33.61 -1.15 8.75
C GLU A 208 -32.86 -2.09 9.72
N LEU A 209 -31.56 -1.85 9.98
CA LEU A 209 -30.67 -2.65 10.85
C LEU A 209 -30.32 -1.91 12.15
#